data_AF-A0A843LX04-F1
#
_entry.id   AF-A0A843LX04-F1
#
_cell.length_a   1.000
_cell.length_b   1.000
_cell.length_c   1.000
_cell.angle_alpha   90.00
_cell.angle_beta   90.00
_cell.angle_gamma   90.00
#
_symmetry.space_group_name_H-M   'P 1'
#
loop_
_entity.id
_entity.type
_entity.pdbx_description
1 polymer ?
#
loop_
_entity_poly.entity_id
_entity_poly.type
_entity_poly.pdbx_seq_one_letter_code
_entity_poly.pdbx_strand_id
1 'polypeptide(L)'
;MNPRKTTILTVILSVFLVMILLTVPAGADTVIIHTNDVHGQLTDNIGYDGLAAYIEERTAAGDEIILLDAGDAFHGKIEVNAFEGVVSRN
;
A
#
# COMPACT_ATOMS: atom_id res chain seq x y z
N MET A 1 37.59 -24.46 -32.63
CA MET A 1 36.74 -24.31 -31.43
C MET A 1 36.36 -25.72 -30.95
N ASN A 2 36.50 -26.03 -29.66
CA ASN A 2 36.35 -27.41 -29.18
C ASN A 2 34.84 -27.70 -28.98
N PRO A 3 34.22 -28.64 -29.73
CA PRO A 3 32.76 -28.77 -29.83
C PRO A 3 32.08 -28.94 -28.46
N ARG A 4 32.73 -29.67 -27.55
CA ARG A 4 32.27 -29.88 -26.17
C ARG A 4 32.16 -28.59 -25.34
N LYS A 5 33.07 -27.63 -25.55
CA LYS A 5 33.08 -26.35 -24.82
C LYS A 5 31.97 -25.42 -25.32
N THR A 6 31.73 -25.41 -26.63
CA THR A 6 30.64 -24.65 -27.26
C THR A 6 29.26 -25.16 -26.85
N THR A 7 29.05 -26.48 -26.75
CA THR A 7 27.75 -27.05 -26.30
C THR A 7 27.43 -26.68 -24.86
N ILE A 8 28.43 -26.71 -23.96
CA ILE A 8 28.22 -26.33 -22.56
C ILE A 8 27.87 -24.84 -22.46
N LEU A 9 28.57 -23.99 -23.21
CA LEU A 9 28.32 -22.55 -23.21
C LEU A 9 26.93 -22.19 -23.74
N THR A 10 26.46 -22.85 -24.82
CA THR A 10 25.12 -22.60 -25.36
C THR A 10 24.01 -23.05 -24.42
N VAL A 11 24.19 -24.15 -23.68
CA VAL A 11 23.22 -24.60 -22.66
C VAL A 11 23.16 -23.63 -21.48
N ILE A 12 24.30 -23.12 -21.01
CA ILE A 12 24.32 -22.13 -19.93
C ILE A 12 23.62 -20.84 -20.38
N LEU A 13 23.89 -20.38 -21.61
CA LEU A 13 23.28 -19.17 -22.15
C LEU A 13 21.77 -19.33 -22.35
N SER A 14 21.30 -20.50 -22.81
CA SER A 14 19.86 -20.74 -22.98
C SER A 14 19.12 -20.83 -21.64
N VAL A 15 19.71 -21.45 -20.62
CA VAL A 15 19.14 -21.47 -19.26
C VAL A 15 19.08 -20.07 -18.67
N PHE A 16 20.14 -19.27 -18.84
CA PHE A 16 20.16 -17.88 -18.38
C PHE A 16 19.08 -17.02 -19.06
N LEU A 17 18.86 -17.22 -20.37
CA LEU A 17 17.81 -16.54 -21.12
C LEU A 17 16.40 -16.92 -20.66
N VAL A 18 16.16 -18.21 -20.37
CA VAL A 18 14.86 -18.70 -19.86
C VAL A 18 14.58 -18.14 -18.46
N MET A 19 15.59 -18.05 -17.59
CA MET A 19 15.45 -17.47 -16.25
C MET A 19 15.05 -15.99 -16.30
N ILE A 20 15.60 -15.22 -17.24
CA ILE A 20 15.22 -13.81 -17.46
C ILE A 20 13.79 -13.71 -18.00
N LEU A 21 13.35 -14.63 -18.87
CA LEU A 21 12.00 -14.59 -19.44
C LEU A 21 10.90 -14.93 -18.43
N LEU A 22 11.24 -15.63 -17.32
CA LEU A 22 10.31 -16.00 -16.26
C LEU A 22 10.07 -14.88 -15.23
N THR A 23 10.82 -13.78 -15.28
CA THR A 23 10.58 -12.63 -14.40
C THR A 23 9.49 -11.73 -14.99
N VAL A 24 8.23 -12.12 -14.80
CA VAL A 24 7.10 -11.20 -14.98
C VAL A 24 7.01 -10.35 -13.71
N PRO A 25 7.19 -9.01 -13.77
CA PRO A 25 6.85 -8.19 -12.63
C PRO A 25 5.35 -8.35 -12.42
N ALA A 26 4.96 -8.98 -11.30
CA ALA A 26 3.59 -8.85 -10.83
C ALA A 26 3.35 -7.35 -10.64
N GLY A 27 2.42 -6.77 -11.38
CA GLY A 27 2.00 -5.40 -11.12
C GLY A 27 1.57 -5.33 -9.65
N ALA A 28 2.02 -4.31 -8.93
CA ALA A 28 1.55 -4.12 -7.56
C ALA A 28 0.04 -3.87 -7.62
N ASP A 29 -0.73 -4.59 -6.79
CA ASP A 29 -2.14 -4.30 -6.64
C ASP A 29 -2.28 -2.93 -5.98
N THR A 30 -3.02 -2.01 -6.61
CA THR A 30 -3.35 -0.72 -6.02
C THR A 30 -4.58 -0.87 -5.14
N VAL A 31 -4.44 -0.52 -3.85
CA VAL A 31 -5.51 -0.60 -2.86
C VAL A 31 -6.06 0.79 -2.60
N ILE A 32 -7.37 0.96 -2.85
CA ILE A 32 -8.09 2.19 -2.54
C ILE A 32 -8.74 2.03 -1.18
N ILE A 33 -8.29 2.84 -0.22
CA ILE A 33 -8.91 2.97 1.10
C ILE A 33 -9.69 4.28 1.10
N HIS A 34 -10.97 4.23 1.49
CA HIS A 34 -11.79 5.44 1.57
C HIS A 34 -12.50 5.57 2.91
N THR A 35 -12.63 6.81 3.38
CA THR A 35 -13.47 7.19 4.54
C THR A 35 -14.61 8.08 4.10
N ASN A 36 -15.72 8.03 4.83
CA ASN A 36 -16.86 8.94 4.69
C ASN A 36 -17.57 9.06 6.03
N ASP A 37 -18.22 10.20 6.29
CA ASP A 37 -19.10 10.39 7.46
C ASP A 37 -18.45 10.04 8.80
N VAL A 38 -17.16 10.37 8.94
CA VAL A 38 -16.39 10.07 10.15
C VAL A 38 -16.99 10.81 11.35
N HIS A 39 -17.60 11.99 11.13
CA HIS A 39 -18.25 12.78 12.17
C HIS A 39 -17.39 12.90 13.44
N GLY A 40 -16.12 13.21 13.26
CA GLY A 40 -15.19 13.46 14.36
C GLY A 40 -14.81 12.26 15.22
N GLN A 41 -15.07 11.04 14.78
CA GLN A 41 -14.65 9.82 15.48
C GLN A 41 -13.13 9.62 15.38
N LEU A 42 -12.40 10.26 16.29
CA LEU A 42 -10.94 10.18 16.36
C LEU A 42 -10.48 8.81 16.88
N THR A 43 -11.08 8.35 17.97
CA THR A 43 -10.67 7.14 18.72
C THR A 43 -11.79 6.11 18.86
N ASP A 44 -13.03 6.46 18.50
CA ASP A 44 -14.17 5.55 18.58
C ASP A 44 -14.16 4.59 17.37
N ASN A 45 -14.63 3.35 17.58
CA ASN A 45 -14.61 2.28 16.56
C ASN A 45 -13.17 2.00 16.05
N ILE A 46 -12.95 2.05 14.73
CA ILE A 46 -11.60 1.98 14.17
C ILE A 46 -10.85 3.30 14.42
N GLY A 47 -11.55 4.43 14.41
CA GLY A 47 -10.97 5.77 14.53
C GLY A 47 -9.92 6.08 13.45
N TYR A 48 -9.33 7.28 13.55
CA TYR A 48 -8.19 7.63 12.72
C TYR A 48 -6.89 6.92 13.16
N ASP A 49 -6.78 6.56 14.44
CA ASP A 49 -5.62 5.82 14.95
C ASP A 49 -5.59 4.38 14.41
N GLY A 50 -6.72 3.67 14.43
CA GLY A 50 -6.80 2.32 13.85
C GLY A 50 -6.72 2.33 12.33
N LEU A 51 -7.25 3.37 11.66
CA LEU A 51 -7.07 3.55 10.22
C LEU A 51 -5.60 3.73 9.86
N ALA A 52 -4.85 4.54 10.63
CA ALA A 52 -3.43 4.73 10.43
C ALA A 52 -2.64 3.42 10.62
N ALA A 53 -2.95 2.66 11.67
CA ALA A 53 -2.35 1.35 11.91
C ALA A 53 -2.64 0.35 10.77
N TYR A 54 -3.87 0.36 10.24
CA TYR A 54 -4.24 -0.48 9.11
C TYR A 54 -3.48 -0.09 7.83
N ILE A 55 -3.36 1.21 7.53
CA ILE A 55 -2.58 1.69 6.38
C ILE A 55 -1.11 1.26 6.51
N GLU A 56 -0.52 1.34 7.71
CA GLU A 56 0.84 0.89 7.97
C GLU A 56 0.99 -0.63 7.72
N GLU A 57 0.05 -1.45 8.20
CA GLU A 57 0.02 -2.89 7.95
C GLU A 57 -0.04 -3.22 6.45
N ARG A 58 -0.94 -2.55 5.70
CA ARG A 58 -1.10 -2.76 4.26
C ARG A 58 0.13 -2.30 3.46
N THR A 59 0.73 -1.19 3.86
CA THR A 59 1.98 -0.70 3.25
C THR A 59 3.12 -1.69 3.50
N ALA A 60 3.23 -2.23 4.72
CA ALA A 60 4.23 -3.24 5.06
C ALA A 60 4.02 -4.56 4.31
N ALA A 61 2.78 -4.89 3.93
CA ALA A 61 2.45 -6.03 3.08
C ALA A 61 2.81 -5.82 1.59
N GLY A 62 3.21 -4.60 1.19
CA GLY A 62 3.65 -4.27 -0.16
C GLY A 62 2.56 -3.67 -1.06
N ASP A 63 1.42 -3.28 -0.50
CA ASP A 63 0.34 -2.63 -1.27
C ASP A 63 0.72 -1.21 -1.69
N GLU A 64 0.28 -0.79 -2.88
CA GLU A 64 0.28 0.61 -3.28
C GLU A 64 -1.05 1.26 -2.87
N ILE A 65 -1.03 2.16 -1.89
CA ILE A 65 -2.26 2.68 -1.26
C ILE A 65 -2.63 4.06 -1.80
N ILE A 66 -3.90 4.22 -2.16
CA ILE A 66 -4.55 5.51 -2.36
C ILE A 66 -5.58 5.70 -1.24
N LEU A 67 -5.36 6.69 -0.38
CA LEU A 67 -6.31 7.07 0.67
C LEU A 67 -7.18 8.25 0.21
N LEU A 68 -8.50 8.11 0.32
CA LEU A 68 -9.49 9.14 -0.04
C LEU A 68 -10.44 9.40 1.13
N ASP A 69 -10.85 10.66 1.29
CA ASP A 69 -11.95 11.03 2.19
C ASP A 69 -13.09 11.64 1.37
N ALA A 70 -14.31 11.12 1.54
CA ALA A 70 -15.50 11.53 0.81
C ALA A 70 -16.32 12.62 1.52
N GLY A 71 -15.78 13.23 2.58
CA GLY A 71 -16.40 14.33 3.30
C GLY A 71 -17.23 13.91 4.52
N ASP A 72 -17.80 14.93 5.16
CA ASP A 72 -18.46 14.85 6.48
C ASP A 72 -17.55 14.27 7.59
N ALA A 73 -16.27 14.64 7.51
CA ALA A 73 -15.26 14.25 8.49
C ALA A 73 -15.47 14.95 9.85
N PHE A 74 -15.99 16.18 9.85
CA PHE A 74 -16.03 17.05 11.03
C PHE A 74 -17.47 17.49 11.36
N HIS A 75 -18.13 16.77 12.28
CA HIS A 75 -19.41 17.18 12.87
C HIS A 75 -19.75 16.28 14.07
N GLY A 76 -20.56 16.74 15.02
CA GLY A 76 -21.28 15.84 15.96
C GLY A 76 -20.52 15.39 17.21
N LYS A 77 -19.23 15.70 17.35
CA LYS A 77 -18.41 15.38 18.53
C LYS A 77 -17.87 16.64 19.21
N ILE A 78 -17.73 16.59 20.54
CA ILE A 78 -17.35 17.75 21.37
C ILE A 78 -15.94 18.21 21.00
N GLU A 79 -15.03 17.27 20.76
CA GLU A 79 -13.63 17.51 20.42
C GLU A 79 -13.53 18.31 19.12
N VAL A 80 -14.22 17.87 18.07
CA VAL A 80 -14.20 18.55 16.77
C VAL A 80 -14.83 19.94 16.84
N ASN A 81 -15.90 20.11 17.63
CA ASN A 81 -16.52 21.42 17.83
C ASN A 81 -15.63 22.36 18.64
N ALA A 82 -14.95 21.85 19.68
CA ALA A 82 -14.11 22.65 20.57
C ALA A 82 -12.85 23.18 19.88
N PHE A 83 -12.36 22.45 18.87
CA PHE A 83 -11.17 22.84 18.13
C PHE A 83 -11.45 23.30 16.69
N GLU A 84 -12.72 23.50 16.32
CA GLU A 84 -13.13 23.94 14.97
C GLU A 84 -12.56 23.05 13.84
N GLY A 85 -12.45 21.74 14.10
CA GLY A 85 -11.83 20.78 13.19
C GLY A 85 -10.30 20.79 13.18
N VAL A 86 -9.64 21.63 13.98
CA VAL A 86 -8.18 21.67 14.11
C VAL A 86 -7.72 20.72 15.21
N VAL A 87 -7.23 19.54 14.84
CA VAL A 87 -6.57 18.66 15.82
C VAL A 87 -5.10 19.09 15.98
N SER A 88 -4.80 19.81 17.06
CA SER A 88 -3.42 20.18 17.40
C SER A 88 -2.65 18.92 17.83
N ARG A 89 -1.77 18.41 16.96
CA ARG A 89 -0.76 17.41 17.36
C ARG A 89 0.38 18.15 18.08
N ASN A 90 0.64 17.74 19.32
CA ASN A 90 1.86 18.11 20.05
C ASN A 90 2.96 17.09 19.73
#